data_AF-A0A7G2LY35-F1
#
_entry.id   AF-A0A7G2LY35-F1
#
_cell.length_a   1.000
_cell.length_b   1.000
_cell.length_c   1.000
_cell.angle_alpha   90.00
_cell.angle_beta   90.00
_cell.angle_gamma   90.00
#
_symmetry.space_group_name_H-M   'P 1'
#
loop_
_entity.id
_entity.type
_entity.pdbx_description
1 polymer ?
#
loop_
_entity_poly.entity_id
_entity_poly.type
_entity_poly.pdbx_seq_one_letter_code
_entity_poly.pdbx_strand_id
1 'polypeptide(L)'
;MATTAVTLTDVVAALPLPSVAINAEERITVLNVPAEDLLGKGLVGRHFVTALRQPGLVEAVERCLAGDGPSQARFTSVGGEHGTTYDVSLRPLGDHGIVLLSFNDVTEMAQAGQMRRDF
;
A
#
# COMPACT_ATOMS: atom_id res chain seq x y z
N MET A 1 -21.90 10.88 -26.17
CA MET A 1 -21.15 9.86 -25.43
C MET A 1 -21.63 9.90 -24.00
N ALA A 2 -22.19 8.81 -23.47
CA ALA A 2 -22.59 8.77 -22.06
C ALA A 2 -21.32 8.75 -21.19
N THR A 3 -21.22 9.64 -20.21
CA THR A 3 -20.13 9.63 -19.23
C THR A 3 -20.31 8.40 -18.34
N THR A 4 -19.47 7.39 -18.50
CA THR A 4 -19.42 6.27 -17.57
C THR A 4 -18.84 6.77 -16.25
N ALA A 5 -19.64 6.75 -15.18
CA ALA A 5 -19.15 7.02 -13.84
C ALA A 5 -18.25 5.85 -13.41
N VAL A 6 -17.05 6.17 -12.91
CA VAL A 6 -16.08 5.20 -12.40
C VAL A 6 -15.94 5.43 -10.89
N THR A 7 -16.03 4.36 -10.09
CA THR A 7 -15.83 4.44 -8.64
C THR A 7 -14.38 4.18 -8.27
N LEU A 8 -13.98 4.61 -7.06
CA LEU A 8 -12.65 4.28 -6.53
C LEU A 8 -12.44 2.76 -6.44
N THR A 9 -13.47 2.01 -6.08
CA THR A 9 -13.43 0.55 -6.04
C THR A 9 -13.10 -0.04 -7.41
N ASP A 10 -13.72 0.47 -8.47
CA ASP A 10 -13.45 0.00 -9.84
C ASP A 10 -11.99 0.27 -10.25
N VAL A 11 -11.48 1.46 -9.92
CA VAL A 11 -10.08 1.82 -10.22
C VAL A 11 -9.11 0.93 -9.46
N VAL A 12 -9.28 0.79 -8.15
CA VAL A 12 -8.37 -0.01 -7.31
C VAL A 12 -8.41 -1.48 -7.72
N ALA A 13 -9.60 -2.03 -8.01
CA ALA A 13 -9.76 -3.40 -8.48
C ALA A 13 -9.04 -3.67 -9.81
N ALA A 14 -8.92 -2.65 -10.68
CA ALA A 14 -8.22 -2.76 -11.96
C ALA A 14 -6.69 -2.65 -11.85
N LEU A 15 -6.13 -2.23 -10.71
CA LEU A 15 -4.68 -2.11 -10.53
C LEU A 15 -4.03 -3.51 -10.43
N PRO A 16 -2.92 -3.75 -11.15
CA PRO A 16 -2.25 -5.06 -11.14
C PRO A 16 -1.40 -5.30 -9.90
N LEU A 17 -0.95 -4.23 -9.23
CA LEU A 17 -0.16 -4.30 -8.00
C LEU A 17 -1.09 -4.36 -6.78
N PRO A 18 -0.69 -5.02 -5.68
CA PRO A 18 -1.39 -4.90 -4.40
C PRO A 18 -1.62 -3.43 -4.07
N SER A 19 -2.88 -3.04 -3.97
CA SER A 19 -3.28 -1.65 -3.81
C SER A 19 -4.37 -1.49 -2.75
N VAL A 20 -4.22 -0.45 -1.93
CA VAL A 20 -5.07 -0.17 -0.77
C VAL A 20 -5.43 1.31 -0.75
N ALA A 21 -6.69 1.64 -0.52
CA ALA A 21 -7.11 3.01 -0.24
C ALA A 21 -7.38 3.19 1.26
N ILE A 22 -6.85 4.27 1.83
CA ILE A 22 -7.07 4.68 3.22
C ILE A 22 -7.71 6.07 3.21
N ASN A 23 -8.77 6.28 3.99
CA ASN A 23 -9.45 7.57 4.09
C ASN A 23 -8.97 8.41 5.29
N ALA A 24 -9.50 9.62 5.39
CA ALA A 24 -9.21 10.58 6.46
C ALA A 24 -9.64 10.08 7.86
N GLU A 25 -10.58 9.14 7.94
CA GLU A 25 -10.95 8.45 9.18
C GLU A 25 -9.97 7.33 9.58
N GLU A 26 -8.80 7.27 8.93
CA GLU A 26 -7.72 6.30 9.20
C GLU A 26 -8.16 4.84 9.00
N ARG A 27 -9.10 4.60 8.09
CA ARG A 27 -9.62 3.27 7.78
C ARG A 27 -9.29 2.84 6.36
N ILE A 28 -9.04 1.55 6.20
CA ILE A 28 -8.94 0.93 4.88
C ILE A 28 -10.34 0.90 4.26
N THR A 29 -10.51 1.54 3.10
CA THR A 29 -11.82 1.62 2.42
C THR A 29 -11.92 0.66 1.25
N VAL A 30 -10.80 0.39 0.57
CA VAL A 30 -10.74 -0.50 -0.61
C VAL A 30 -9.44 -1.29 -0.61
N LEU A 31 -9.52 -2.56 -1.00
CA LEU A 31 -8.42 -3.46 -1.30
C LEU A 31 -8.71 -4.11 -2.65
N ASN A 32 -7.69 -4.33 -3.48
CA ASN A 32 -7.82 -5.24 -4.61
C ASN A 32 -7.39 -6.66 -4.21
N VAL A 33 -7.67 -7.63 -5.09
CA VAL A 33 -7.36 -9.05 -4.83
C VAL A 33 -5.87 -9.27 -4.48
N PRO A 34 -4.88 -8.71 -5.21
CA PRO A 34 -3.49 -8.85 -4.82
C PRO A 34 -3.15 -8.27 -3.43
N ALA A 35 -3.84 -7.22 -2.97
CA ALA A 35 -3.68 -6.70 -1.62
C ALA A 35 -4.30 -7.61 -0.56
N GLU A 36 -5.43 -8.24 -0.84
CA GLU A 36 -6.01 -9.24 0.06
C GLU A 36 -5.11 -10.48 0.19
N ASP A 37 -4.48 -10.90 -0.91
CA ASP A 37 -3.54 -12.02 -0.92
C ASP A 37 -2.26 -11.68 -0.13
N LEU A 38 -1.79 -10.44 -0.21
CA LEU A 38 -0.59 -9.95 0.51
C LEU A 38 -0.85 -9.69 2.01
N LEU A 39 -1.94 -8.98 2.34
CA LEU A 39 -2.19 -8.44 3.68
C LEU A 39 -3.19 -9.29 4.48
N GLY A 40 -3.93 -10.16 3.81
CA GLY A 40 -5.04 -10.93 4.38
C GLY A 40 -6.41 -10.30 4.12
N LYS A 41 -7.45 -11.13 4.24
CA LYS A 41 -8.84 -10.75 3.99
C LYS A 41 -9.48 -10.01 5.18
N GLY A 42 -10.55 -9.27 4.90
CA GLY A 42 -11.39 -8.64 5.94
C GLY A 42 -10.74 -7.42 6.62
N LEU A 43 -9.83 -6.75 5.91
CA LEU A 43 -9.19 -5.51 6.38
C LEU A 43 -9.99 -4.24 6.05
N VAL A 44 -10.94 -4.30 5.11
CA VAL A 44 -11.85 -3.18 4.84
C VAL A 44 -12.59 -2.78 6.13
N GLY A 45 -12.65 -1.47 6.39
CA GLY A 45 -13.22 -0.86 7.58
C GLY A 45 -12.29 -0.88 8.80
N ARG A 46 -11.16 -1.59 8.77
CA ARG A 46 -10.21 -1.61 9.90
C ARG A 46 -9.30 -0.39 9.92
N HIS A 47 -8.84 -0.04 11.10
CA HIS A 47 -7.84 1.00 11.30
C HIS A 47 -6.50 0.58 10.69
N PHE A 48 -5.91 1.41 9.82
CA PHE A 48 -4.74 1.00 9.03
C PHE A 48 -3.53 0.65 9.91
N VAL A 49 -3.31 1.38 11.01
CA VAL A 49 -2.25 1.11 12.01
C VAL A 49 -2.26 -0.36 12.46
N THR A 50 -3.43 -0.88 12.81
CA THR A 50 -3.58 -2.26 13.28
C THR A 50 -3.53 -3.31 12.16
N ALA A 51 -3.79 -2.90 10.92
CA ALA A 51 -3.76 -3.78 9.76
C ALA A 51 -2.33 -3.96 9.22
N LEU A 52 -1.58 -2.86 9.05
CA LEU A 52 -0.28 -2.86 8.39
C LEU A 52 0.88 -3.16 9.34
N ARG A 53 0.81 -2.71 10.61
CA ARG A 53 1.76 -3.03 11.70
C ARG A 53 3.25 -2.82 11.40
N GLN A 54 3.60 -1.99 10.42
CA GLN A 54 4.98 -1.63 10.09
C GLN A 54 5.18 -0.15 10.42
N PRO A 55 5.93 0.22 11.49
CA PRO A 55 5.99 1.59 11.97
C PRO A 55 6.34 2.63 10.89
N GLY A 56 7.32 2.34 10.03
CA GLY A 56 7.70 3.25 8.95
C GLY A 56 6.63 3.42 7.87
N LEU A 57 5.84 2.37 7.59
CA LEU A 57 4.69 2.49 6.69
C LEU A 57 3.55 3.26 7.36
N VAL A 58 3.32 3.04 8.65
CA VAL A 58 2.30 3.75 9.42
C VAL A 58 2.58 5.26 9.42
N GLU A 59 3.79 5.65 9.80
CA GLU A 59 4.21 7.06 9.81
C GLU A 59 4.09 7.70 8.42
N ALA A 60 4.44 6.98 7.36
CA ALA A 60 4.30 7.50 6.00
C ALA A 60 2.83 7.74 5.61
N VAL A 61 1.91 6.88 6.03
CA VAL A 61 0.47 7.08 5.79
C VAL A 61 -0.03 8.30 6.56
N GLU A 62 0.32 8.43 7.84
CA GLU A 62 -0.09 9.56 8.69
C GLU A 62 0.35 10.89 8.08
N ARG A 63 1.60 10.98 7.63
CA ARG A 63 2.14 12.16 6.95
C ARG A 63 1.40 12.48 5.65
N CYS A 64 1.11 11.47 4.82
CA CYS A 64 0.31 11.68 3.61
C CYS A 64 -1.11 12.19 3.92
N LEU A 65 -1.77 11.62 4.94
CA LEU A 65 -3.10 12.06 5.39
C LEU A 65 -3.07 13.48 5.96
N ALA A 66 -1.98 13.86 6.62
CA ALA A 66 -1.75 15.22 7.14
C ALA A 66 -1.46 16.27 6.05
N GLY A 67 -1.27 15.85 4.79
CA GLY A 67 -1.06 16.75 3.67
C GLY A 67 0.41 17.01 3.29
N ASP A 68 1.36 16.22 3.81
CA ASP A 68 2.79 16.32 3.43
C ASP A 68 3.06 15.95 1.96
N GLY A 69 2.02 15.52 1.23
CA GLY A 69 2.10 15.09 -0.16
C GLY A 69 2.51 13.63 -0.31
N PRO A 70 2.94 13.22 -1.52
CA PRO A 70 3.36 11.85 -1.79
C PRO A 70 4.54 11.38 -0.94
N SER A 71 4.52 10.10 -0.55
CA SER A 71 5.59 9.47 0.25
C SER A 71 5.94 8.07 -0.24
N GLN A 72 7.02 7.51 0.29
CA GLN A 72 7.43 6.12 0.10
C GLN A 72 7.79 5.49 1.46
N ALA A 73 7.53 4.20 1.59
CA ALA A 73 7.91 3.41 2.76
C ALA A 73 8.27 1.98 2.34
N ARG A 74 8.77 1.20 3.29
CA ARG A 74 8.99 -0.24 3.10
C ARG A 74 7.97 -1.07 3.84
N PHE A 75 7.66 -2.22 3.26
CA PHE A 75 6.84 -3.26 3.87
C PHE A 75 7.51 -4.61 3.67
N THR A 76 7.53 -5.43 4.71
CA THR A 76 8.03 -6.81 4.63
C THR A 76 6.91 -7.76 5.01
N SER A 77 6.56 -8.66 4.10
CA SER A 77 5.61 -9.74 4.38
C SER A 77 6.33 -10.89 5.06
N VAL A 78 5.66 -11.56 6.00
CA VAL A 78 6.25 -12.64 6.83
C VAL A 78 6.06 -14.03 6.18
N GLY A 79 5.94 -14.10 4.85
CA GLY A 79 5.73 -15.37 4.13
C GLY A 79 7.03 -16.07 3.75
N GLY A 80 7.21 -17.34 4.16
CA GLY A 80 8.30 -18.22 3.72
C GLY A 80 9.64 -18.07 4.47
N GLU A 81 10.68 -18.81 4.04
CA GLU A 81 12.04 -18.80 4.65
C GLU A 81 12.74 -17.44 4.53
N HIS A 82 12.45 -16.67 3.48
CA HIS A 82 12.97 -15.32 3.28
C HIS A 82 11.79 -14.41 2.93
N GLY A 83 11.29 -13.63 3.90
CA GLY A 83 10.15 -12.75 3.69
C GLY A 83 10.32 -11.81 2.49
N THR A 84 9.23 -11.54 1.77
CA THR A 84 9.23 -10.66 0.59
C THR A 84 9.26 -9.19 1.01
N THR A 85 10.15 -8.40 0.39
CA THR A 85 10.27 -6.96 0.65
C THR A 85 9.61 -6.16 -0.46
N TYR A 86 8.82 -5.17 -0.06
CA TYR A 86 8.09 -4.27 -0.94
C TYR A 86 8.50 -2.83 -0.69
N ASP A 87 8.71 -2.10 -1.79
CA ASP A 87 8.66 -0.64 -1.76
C ASP A 87 7.20 -0.21 -1.95
N VAL A 88 6.69 0.57 -1.00
CA VAL A 88 5.31 1.04 -0.97
C VAL A 88 5.27 2.49 -1.38
N SER A 89 4.55 2.79 -2.45
CA SER A 89 4.25 4.17 -2.86
C SER A 89 2.96 4.63 -2.23
N LEU A 90 2.97 5.82 -1.62
CA LEU A 90 1.80 6.47 -1.02
C LEU A 90 1.47 7.74 -1.81
N ARG A 91 0.26 7.78 -2.39
CA ARG A 91 -0.19 8.89 -3.24
C ARG A 91 -1.53 9.43 -2.75
N PRO A 92 -1.59 10.67 -2.24
CA PRO A 92 -2.86 11.33 -1.97
C PRO A 92 -3.69 11.45 -3.25
N LEU A 93 -4.98 11.19 -3.15
CA LEU A 93 -5.93 11.31 -4.25
C LEU A 93 -6.53 12.72 -4.22
N GLY A 94 -5.83 13.69 -4.83
CA GLY A 94 -6.24 15.09 -4.84
C GLY A 94 -6.58 15.59 -3.43
N ASP A 95 -7.65 16.38 -3.33
CA ASP A 95 -8.14 16.94 -2.05
C ASP A 95 -9.21 16.05 -1.38
N HIS A 96 -9.27 14.77 -1.73
CA HIS A 96 -10.33 13.86 -1.25
C HIS A 96 -10.06 13.25 0.12
N GLY A 97 -8.92 13.56 0.76
CA GLY A 97 -8.55 12.96 2.04
C GLY A 97 -8.34 11.44 1.95
N ILE A 98 -7.99 10.93 0.78
CA ILE A 98 -7.73 9.51 0.52
C ILE A 98 -6.28 9.36 0.11
N VAL A 99 -5.59 8.35 0.64
CA VAL A 99 -4.25 7.96 0.23
C VAL A 99 -4.31 6.58 -0.39
N LEU A 100 -3.82 6.47 -1.62
CA LEU A 100 -3.63 5.20 -2.30
C LEU A 100 -2.22 4.67 -2.03
N LEU A 101 -2.15 3.44 -1.53
CA LEU A 101 -0.93 2.68 -1.34
C LEU A 101 -0.81 1.66 -2.47
N SER A 102 0.37 1.52 -3.06
CA SER A 102 0.69 0.44 -4.00
C SER A 102 2.00 -0.22 -3.60
N PHE A 103 2.01 -1.55 -3.54
CA PHE A 103 3.15 -2.34 -3.08
C PHE A 103 3.86 -2.93 -4.29
N ASN A 104 5.14 -2.60 -4.45
CA ASN A 104 5.99 -3.15 -5.51
C ASN A 104 7.00 -4.11 -4.91
N ASP A 105 6.97 -5.38 -5.33
CA ASP A 105 7.94 -6.38 -4.89
C ASP A 105 9.34 -6.01 -5.42
N VAL A 106 10.29 -5.86 -4.51
CA VAL A 106 11.69 -5.51 -4.80
C VAL A 106 12.66 -6.57 -4.29
N THR A 107 12.17 -7.77 -4.01
CA THR A 107 12.93 -8.84 -3.34
C THR A 107 14.18 -9.23 -4.11
N GLU A 108 14.09 -9.45 -5.43
CA GLU A 108 15.26 -9.79 -6.26
C GLU A 108 16.29 -8.65 -6.32
N MET A 109 15.85 -7.38 -6.39
CA MET A 109 16.75 -6.22 -6.35
C MET A 109 17.41 -6.05 -4.98
N ALA A 110 16.66 -6.26 -3.89
CA ALA A 110 17.17 -6.18 -2.53
C ALA A 110 18.22 -7.26 -2.25
N GLN A 111 17.97 -8.49 -2.72
CA GLN A 111 18.90 -9.62 -2.58
C GLN A 111 20.18 -9.40 -3.42
N ALA A 112 20.06 -8.93 -4.67
CA ALA A 112 21.22 -8.63 -5.51
C ALA A 112 22.09 -7.48 -4.97
N GLY A 113 21.48 -6.48 -4.33
CA GLY A 113 22.19 -5.39 -3.66
C GLY A 113 22.94 -5.84 -2.41
N GLN A 114 22.44 -6.85 -1.70
CA GLN A 114 23.09 -7.40 -0.52
C GLN A 114 24.35 -8.21 -0.88
N MET A 115 24.29 -9.04 -1.93
CA MET A 115 25.44 -9.80 -2.40
C MET A 115 26.63 -8.90 -2.76
N ARG A 116 26.41 -7.70 -3.33
CA ARG A 116 27.49 -6.75 -3.65
C ARG A 116 28.12 -6.04 -2.44
N ARG A 117 27.49 -6.08 -1.27
CA ARG A 117 28.03 -5.48 -0.02
C ARG A 117 28.77 -6.50 0.84
N ASP A 118 28.54 -7.79 0.60
CA ASP A 118 29.23 -8.89 1.29
C ASP A 118 30.52 -9.33 0.55
N PHE A 119 30.85 -8.68 -0.58
CA PHE A 119 32.13 -8.75 -1.30
C PHE A 119 32.94 -7.46 -1.09
#